data_AF-A0A429G9M5-F1
#
_entry.id   AF-A0A429G9M5-F1
#
_cell.length_a   1.000
_cell.length_b   1.000
_cell.length_c   1.000
_cell.angle_alpha   90.00
_cell.angle_beta   90.00
_cell.angle_gamma   90.00
#
_symmetry.space_group_name_H-M   'P 1'
#
loop_
_entity.id
_entity.type
_entity.pdbx_description
1 polymer ?
#
loop_
_entity_poly.entity_id
_entity_poly.type
_entity_poly.pdbx_seq_one_letter_code
_entity_poly.pdbx_strand_id
1 'polypeptide(L)'
;MRGRPRRGDAGRMSTPTRRPLHYAFAAYAAVAALAFQTVPDPKYPLMQTIATGGYLVAAALLTVLALGGARRSLIGFHLGFLPVQFLFLFGGSEAPLPGMLFGALTVAVMRPRFPRLRRTPRRVWLTLHVGVSVGWLGLATAMSTLAIAGATADGHAVRHGAYVLMHVFDLAIVIPSVALAIITGLVVSLGTKWGLVKHWWVLLKFAISLVIPIIATVQSGWIEELEHRTLDPAGDPGGLGLVLVCCMLGYTALLWTAVVLSVVKPGGRTRWGRAGAPAGAPADRRAGGPARPPAPAGRRLS
;
A
#
# COMPACT_ATOMS: atom_id res chain seq x y z
N MET A 1 -32.21 -9.31 -52.18
CA MET A 1 -31.79 -8.36 -51.10
C MET A 1 -31.99 -9.03 -49.75
N ARG A 2 -30.93 -9.58 -49.14
CA ARG A 2 -30.98 -10.16 -47.78
C ARG A 2 -30.40 -9.13 -46.81
N GLY A 3 -31.24 -8.62 -45.91
CA GLY A 3 -30.86 -7.61 -44.92
C GLY A 3 -29.80 -8.14 -43.95
N ARG A 4 -28.68 -7.43 -43.84
CA ARG A 4 -27.68 -7.67 -42.78
C ARG A 4 -28.26 -7.23 -41.43
N PRO A 5 -28.25 -8.06 -40.38
CA PRO A 5 -28.66 -7.63 -39.06
C PRO A 5 -27.67 -6.60 -38.50
N ARG A 6 -28.22 -5.54 -37.88
CA ARG A 6 -27.48 -4.43 -37.26
C ARG A 6 -26.53 -4.97 -36.19
N ARG A 7 -25.24 -4.64 -36.31
CA ARG A 7 -24.25 -4.74 -35.22
C ARG A 7 -24.61 -3.71 -34.14
N GLY A 8 -25.52 -4.06 -33.25
CA GLY A 8 -25.95 -3.20 -32.17
C GLY A 8 -26.68 -3.99 -31.11
N ASP A 9 -26.02 -5.02 -30.57
CA ASP A 9 -26.33 -5.62 -29.25
C ASP A 9 -25.36 -6.76 -28.86
N ALA A 10 -24.12 -6.70 -29.35
CA ALA A 10 -23.07 -7.62 -28.91
C ALA A 10 -22.54 -7.16 -27.55
N GLY A 11 -23.27 -7.52 -26.49
CA GLY A 11 -22.72 -7.77 -25.18
C GLY A 11 -22.07 -6.56 -24.50
N ARG A 12 -22.88 -5.78 -23.79
CA ARG A 12 -22.51 -5.40 -22.42
C ARG A 12 -22.21 -6.71 -21.67
N MET A 13 -20.98 -7.22 -21.79
CA MET A 13 -20.43 -8.13 -20.81
C MET A 13 -20.43 -7.35 -19.51
N SER A 14 -21.51 -7.51 -18.75
CA SER A 14 -21.58 -7.22 -17.33
C SER A 14 -20.39 -7.95 -16.73
N THR A 15 -19.30 -7.21 -16.48
CA THR A 15 -18.29 -7.65 -15.53
C THR A 15 -19.06 -8.14 -14.31
N PRO A 16 -18.83 -9.37 -13.81
CA PRO A 16 -19.57 -9.93 -12.70
C PRO A 16 -19.68 -8.85 -11.63
N THR A 17 -20.90 -8.50 -11.26
CA THR A 17 -21.20 -7.44 -10.31
C THR A 17 -20.44 -7.77 -9.03
N ARG A 18 -19.29 -7.13 -8.81
CA ARG A 18 -18.47 -7.31 -7.59
C ARG A 18 -19.11 -6.67 -6.35
N ARG A 19 -20.43 -6.47 -6.40
CA ARG A 19 -21.30 -6.03 -5.31
C ARG A 19 -21.12 -6.86 -4.03
N PRO A 20 -21.00 -8.21 -4.05
CA PRO A 20 -20.83 -8.96 -2.79
C PRO A 20 -19.53 -8.61 -2.06
N LEU A 21 -18.48 -8.18 -2.76
CA LEU A 21 -17.23 -7.73 -2.14
C LEU A 21 -17.42 -6.44 -1.33
N HIS A 22 -18.24 -5.51 -1.83
CA HIS A 22 -18.54 -4.26 -1.14
C HIS A 22 -19.46 -4.48 0.07
N TYR A 23 -20.43 -5.39 -0.05
CA TYR A 23 -21.27 -5.79 1.08
C TYR A 23 -20.48 -6.54 2.15
N ALA A 24 -19.54 -7.42 1.75
CA ALA A 24 -18.62 -8.06 2.69
C ALA A 24 -17.76 -7.02 3.43
N PHE A 25 -17.29 -5.98 2.75
CA PHE A 25 -16.54 -4.90 3.41
C PHE A 25 -17.42 -4.08 4.34
N ALA A 26 -18.66 -3.77 3.94
CA ALA A 26 -19.59 -3.05 4.79
C ALA A 26 -19.95 -3.85 6.06
N ALA A 27 -20.15 -5.17 5.93
CA ALA A 27 -20.37 -6.05 7.08
C ALA A 27 -19.14 -6.08 8.00
N TYR A 28 -17.93 -6.22 7.43
CA TYR A 28 -16.70 -6.13 8.19
C TYR A 28 -16.54 -4.76 8.88
N ALA A 29 -16.89 -3.65 8.22
CA ALA A 29 -16.82 -2.33 8.82
C ALA A 29 -17.77 -2.18 10.02
N ALA A 30 -18.97 -2.76 9.96
CA ALA A 30 -19.88 -2.80 11.10
C ALA A 30 -19.31 -3.64 12.26
N VAL A 31 -18.72 -4.80 11.98
CA VAL A 31 -18.03 -5.64 12.97
C VAL A 31 -16.83 -4.92 13.58
N ALA A 32 -16.04 -4.20 12.76
CA ALA A 32 -14.91 -3.42 13.22
C ALA A 32 -15.33 -2.30 14.17
N ALA A 33 -16.44 -1.62 13.90
CA ALA A 33 -16.99 -0.62 14.82
C ALA A 33 -17.39 -1.24 16.17
N LEU A 34 -17.98 -2.44 16.17
CA LEU A 34 -18.29 -3.17 17.41
C LEU A 34 -17.03 -3.60 18.16
N ALA A 35 -15.97 -4.00 17.45
CA ALA A 35 -14.69 -4.38 18.05
C ALA A 35 -13.96 -3.22 18.74
N PHE A 36 -14.24 -1.96 18.37
CA PHE A 36 -13.73 -0.82 19.14
C PHE A 36 -14.44 -0.68 20.48
N GLN A 37 -15.73 -1.04 20.57
CA GLN A 37 -16.51 -0.94 21.81
C GLN A 37 -16.14 -2.00 22.85
N THR A 38 -15.43 -3.07 22.45
CA THR A 38 -14.97 -4.12 23.37
C THR A 38 -13.66 -3.77 24.07
N VAL A 39 -13.08 -2.59 23.82
CA VAL A 39 -11.84 -2.13 24.45
C VAL A 39 -12.21 -1.21 25.62
N PRO A 40 -12.21 -1.72 26.88
CA PRO A 40 -12.36 -0.87 28.05
C PRO A 40 -11.09 -0.01 28.20
N ASP A 41 -11.26 1.29 28.42
CA ASP A 41 -10.20 2.28 28.64
C ASP A 41 -9.13 2.37 27.53
N PRO A 42 -9.50 2.86 26.32
CA PRO A 42 -8.52 3.08 25.26
C PRO A 42 -7.50 4.16 25.64
N LYS A 43 -6.24 3.95 25.24
CA LYS A 43 -5.18 4.94 25.41
C LYS A 43 -5.49 6.30 24.76
N TYR A 44 -6.20 6.27 23.62
CA TYR A 44 -6.63 7.46 22.89
C TYR A 44 -8.16 7.43 22.66
N PRO A 45 -8.99 7.87 23.61
CA PRO A 45 -10.45 7.76 23.54
C PRO A 45 -11.07 8.54 22.36
N LEU A 46 -10.44 9.66 22.00
CA LEU A 46 -10.82 10.43 20.81
C LEU A 46 -10.64 9.60 19.53
N MET A 47 -9.52 8.86 19.41
CA MET A 47 -9.24 8.03 18.23
C MET A 47 -10.18 6.83 18.16
N GLN A 48 -10.55 6.22 19.29
CA GLN A 48 -11.57 5.16 19.35
C GLN A 48 -12.93 5.68 18.86
N THR A 49 -13.34 6.87 19.29
CA THR A 49 -14.61 7.49 18.89
C THR A 49 -14.61 7.81 17.38
N ILE A 50 -13.54 8.45 16.89
CA ILE A 50 -13.36 8.77 15.47
C ILE A 50 -13.34 7.48 14.63
N ALA A 51 -12.65 6.43 15.08
CA ALA A 51 -12.56 5.15 14.38
C ALA A 51 -13.93 4.46 14.30
N THR A 52 -14.66 4.40 15.42
CA THR A 52 -16.00 3.82 15.48
C THR A 52 -16.95 4.57 14.53
N GLY A 53 -16.98 5.90 14.60
CA GLY A 53 -17.78 6.73 13.69
C GLY A 53 -17.37 6.55 12.23
N GLY A 54 -16.06 6.53 11.95
CA GLY A 54 -15.51 6.32 10.61
C GLY A 54 -15.91 4.98 9.99
N TYR A 55 -15.88 3.89 10.77
CA TYR A 55 -16.31 2.56 10.33
C TYR A 55 -17.82 2.45 10.11
N LEU A 56 -18.64 3.09 10.95
CA LEU A 56 -20.10 3.15 10.75
C LEU A 56 -20.47 3.95 9.49
N VAL A 57 -19.83 5.11 9.29
CA VAL A 57 -19.99 5.92 8.07
C VAL A 57 -19.52 5.14 6.85
N ALA A 58 -18.42 4.40 6.94
CA ALA A 58 -17.93 3.54 5.87
C ALA A 58 -18.94 2.43 5.52
N ALA A 59 -19.52 1.76 6.51
CA ALA A 59 -20.53 0.71 6.31
C ALA A 59 -21.79 1.27 5.61
N ALA A 60 -22.27 2.43 6.03
CA ALA A 60 -23.43 3.11 5.44
C ALA A 60 -23.14 3.62 4.01
N LEU A 61 -21.98 4.27 3.79
CA LEU A 61 -21.61 4.76 2.47
C LEU A 61 -21.38 3.61 1.48
N LEU A 62 -20.75 2.51 1.90
CA LEU A 62 -20.51 1.37 1.02
C LEU A 62 -21.80 0.64 0.64
N THR A 63 -22.76 0.50 1.56
CA THR A 63 -24.07 -0.07 1.25
C THR A 63 -24.82 0.82 0.26
N VAL A 64 -24.87 2.13 0.48
CA VAL A 64 -25.52 3.10 -0.42
C VAL A 64 -24.84 3.16 -1.80
N LEU A 65 -23.51 3.23 -1.85
CA LEU A 65 -22.75 3.28 -3.12
C LEU A 65 -22.83 1.95 -3.88
N ALA A 66 -22.94 0.81 -3.20
CA ALA A 66 -23.14 -0.49 -3.82
C ALA A 66 -24.52 -0.61 -4.49
N LEU A 67 -25.55 0.05 -3.93
CA LEU A 67 -26.88 0.18 -4.51
C LEU A 67 -26.88 1.11 -5.74
N GLY A 68 -26.20 2.27 -5.65
CA GLY A 68 -26.16 3.29 -6.71
C GLY A 68 -25.22 3.01 -7.90
N GLY A 69 -24.37 1.98 -7.83
CA GLY A 69 -23.66 1.43 -9.01
C GLY A 69 -22.46 2.23 -9.55
N ALA A 70 -22.00 3.28 -8.88
CA ALA A 70 -20.86 4.08 -9.34
C ALA A 70 -19.51 3.43 -9.00
N ARG A 71 -19.05 2.49 -9.85
CA ARG A 71 -17.77 1.76 -9.70
C ARG A 71 -16.56 2.67 -9.40
N ARG A 72 -16.52 3.90 -9.96
CA ARG A 72 -15.43 4.86 -9.70
C ARG A 72 -15.45 5.40 -8.27
N SER A 73 -16.63 5.68 -7.74
CA SER A 73 -16.81 6.19 -6.37
C SER A 73 -16.44 5.13 -5.33
N LEU A 74 -16.83 3.87 -5.55
CA LEU A 74 -16.45 2.73 -4.70
C LEU A 74 -14.93 2.53 -4.64
N ILE A 75 -14.25 2.62 -5.80
CA ILE A 75 -12.79 2.57 -5.86
C ILE A 75 -12.18 3.75 -5.09
N GLY A 76 -12.65 4.96 -5.36
CA GLY A 76 -12.15 6.17 -4.69
C GLY A 76 -12.32 6.11 -3.16
N PHE A 77 -13.44 5.55 -2.70
CA PHE A 77 -13.70 5.33 -1.29
C PHE A 77 -12.67 4.38 -0.67
N HIS A 78 -12.52 3.14 -1.18
CA HIS A 78 -11.53 2.21 -0.63
C HIS A 78 -10.10 2.77 -0.70
N LEU A 79 -9.81 3.58 -1.72
CA LEU A 79 -8.52 4.22 -1.90
C LEU A 79 -8.22 5.28 -0.83
N GLY A 80 -9.20 6.15 -0.56
CA GLY A 80 -9.08 7.19 0.46
C GLY A 80 -9.22 6.65 1.88
N PHE A 81 -9.98 5.58 2.06
CA PHE A 81 -10.21 4.95 3.36
C PHE A 81 -8.99 4.15 3.84
N LEU A 82 -8.16 3.64 2.92
CA LEU A 82 -6.96 2.85 3.27
C LEU A 82 -5.97 3.57 4.21
N PRO A 83 -5.53 4.83 3.96
CA PRO A 83 -4.70 5.56 4.91
C PRO A 83 -5.46 5.97 6.19
N VAL A 84 -6.78 6.15 6.10
CA VAL A 84 -7.62 6.47 7.27
C VAL A 84 -7.71 5.28 8.23
N GLN A 85 -7.80 4.06 7.70
CA GLN A 85 -7.80 2.82 8.50
C GLN A 85 -6.51 2.64 9.29
N PHE A 86 -5.36 3.07 8.75
CA PHE A 86 -4.11 3.07 9.51
C PHE A 86 -4.21 3.98 10.74
N LEU A 87 -4.80 5.18 10.60
CA LEU A 87 -4.99 6.10 11.72
C LEU A 87 -5.93 5.54 12.79
N PHE A 88 -6.85 4.65 12.41
CA PHE A 88 -7.77 4.01 13.35
C PHE A 88 -7.10 2.92 14.21
N LEU A 89 -5.89 2.45 13.87
CA LEU A 89 -5.16 1.51 14.74
C LEU A 89 -4.86 2.10 16.11
N PHE A 90 -4.67 3.43 16.18
CA PHE A 90 -4.47 4.15 17.44
C PHE A 90 -5.73 4.21 18.31
N GLY A 91 -6.89 3.76 17.81
CA GLY A 91 -8.12 3.63 18.60
C GLY A 91 -8.13 2.43 19.55
N GLY A 92 -7.04 1.65 19.65
CA GLY A 92 -6.87 0.57 20.63
C GLY A 92 -7.40 -0.80 20.20
N SER A 93 -7.85 -0.95 18.95
CA SER A 93 -8.30 -2.24 18.40
C SER A 93 -7.45 -2.63 17.20
N GLU A 94 -7.10 -3.91 17.10
CA GLU A 94 -6.44 -4.51 15.93
C GLU A 94 -7.39 -4.67 14.74
N ALA A 95 -8.67 -4.35 14.92
CA ALA A 95 -9.70 -4.44 13.90
C ALA A 95 -9.30 -3.82 12.56
N PRO A 96 -8.63 -2.65 12.45
CA PRO A 96 -8.28 -2.05 11.17
C PRO A 96 -7.26 -2.81 10.31
N LEU A 97 -6.45 -3.69 10.90
CA LEU A 97 -5.43 -4.47 10.18
C LEU A 97 -6.02 -5.35 9.05
N PRO A 98 -6.99 -6.25 9.33
CA PRO A 98 -7.67 -7.00 8.27
C PRO A 98 -8.41 -6.08 7.29
N GLY A 99 -8.85 -4.91 7.73
CA GLY A 99 -9.53 -3.92 6.88
C GLY A 99 -8.64 -3.32 5.82
N MET A 100 -7.41 -2.96 6.18
CA MET A 100 -6.41 -2.46 5.22
C MET A 100 -6.04 -3.52 4.19
N LEU A 101 -5.83 -4.77 4.64
CA LEU A 101 -5.58 -5.92 3.75
C LEU A 101 -6.76 -6.15 2.79
N PHE A 102 -7.98 -6.14 3.33
CA PHE A 102 -9.19 -6.37 2.54
C PHE A 102 -9.48 -5.22 1.56
N GLY A 103 -9.22 -3.98 1.97
CA GLY A 103 -9.31 -2.78 1.12
C GLY A 103 -8.27 -2.79 0.01
N ALA A 104 -7.01 -3.12 0.34
CA ALA A 104 -5.92 -3.31 -0.61
C ALA A 104 -6.24 -4.39 -1.65
N LEU A 105 -6.70 -5.55 -1.20
CA LEU A 105 -7.12 -6.65 -2.06
C LEU A 105 -8.29 -6.24 -2.95
N THR A 106 -9.26 -5.53 -2.40
CA THR A 106 -10.42 -5.01 -3.15
C THR A 106 -9.97 -4.07 -4.27
N VAL A 107 -9.10 -3.10 -3.98
CA VAL A 107 -8.55 -2.17 -4.97
C VAL A 107 -7.71 -2.92 -6.03
N ALA A 108 -6.87 -3.86 -5.61
CA ALA A 108 -6.04 -4.67 -6.50
C ALA A 108 -6.89 -5.52 -7.46
N VAL A 109 -7.92 -6.18 -6.93
CA VAL A 109 -8.88 -6.96 -7.69
C VAL A 109 -9.63 -6.05 -8.65
N MET A 110 -10.11 -4.89 -8.20
CA MET A 110 -10.89 -3.93 -8.99
C MET A 110 -10.17 -3.37 -10.22
N ARG A 111 -8.84 -3.36 -10.28
CA ARG A 111 -8.07 -2.82 -11.43
C ARG A 111 -8.56 -1.44 -11.88
N PRO A 112 -8.48 -0.41 -11.02
CA PRO A 112 -8.78 0.94 -11.43
C PRO A 112 -7.89 1.36 -12.62
N ARG A 113 -8.53 1.88 -13.68
CA ARG A 113 -7.84 2.53 -14.79
C ARG A 113 -7.97 4.04 -14.58
N PHE A 114 -6.97 4.64 -13.95
CA PHE A 114 -6.89 6.09 -13.83
C PHE A 114 -6.22 6.70 -15.08
N PRO A 115 -6.62 7.93 -15.47
CA PRO A 115 -5.88 8.70 -16.47
C PRO A 115 -4.42 8.85 -16.02
N ARG A 116 -3.47 8.71 -16.95
CA ARG A 116 -2.05 8.87 -16.64
C ARG A 116 -1.80 10.31 -16.18
N LEU A 117 -1.09 10.49 -15.07
CA LEU A 117 -0.71 11.81 -14.59
C LEU A 117 0.16 12.51 -15.65
N ARG A 118 -0.05 13.83 -15.83
CA ARG A 118 0.82 14.69 -16.66
C ARG A 118 2.26 14.63 -16.14
N ARG A 119 3.25 14.97 -16.98
CA ARG A 119 4.69 14.82 -16.65
C ARG A 119 5.09 15.51 -15.34
N THR A 120 4.59 16.71 -15.08
CA THR A 120 4.94 17.54 -13.91
C THR A 120 4.42 16.96 -12.57
N PRO A 121 3.11 16.71 -12.38
CA PRO A 121 2.62 16.12 -11.13
C PRO A 121 3.23 14.74 -10.89
N ARG A 122 3.46 13.94 -11.94
CA ARG A 122 4.16 12.66 -11.80
C ARG A 122 5.56 12.79 -11.18
N ARG A 123 6.32 13.83 -11.53
CA ARG A 123 7.65 14.06 -10.96
C ARG A 123 7.55 14.48 -9.50
N VAL A 124 6.65 15.41 -9.17
CA VAL A 124 6.42 15.87 -7.78
C VAL A 124 6.06 14.71 -6.86
N TRP A 125 5.06 13.91 -7.22
CA TRP A 125 4.65 12.76 -6.42
C TRP A 125 5.74 11.70 -6.29
N LEU A 126 6.54 11.49 -7.35
CA LEU A 126 7.66 10.57 -7.29
C LEU A 126 8.76 11.09 -6.35
N THR A 127 9.10 12.38 -6.43
CA THR A 127 10.09 12.99 -5.53
C THR A 127 9.62 12.96 -4.09
N LEU A 128 8.35 13.28 -3.82
CA LEU A 128 7.76 13.15 -2.48
C LEU A 128 7.82 11.72 -1.98
N HIS A 129 7.43 10.74 -2.79
CA HIS A 129 7.48 9.34 -2.40
C HIS A 129 8.90 8.87 -2.09
N VAL A 130 9.87 9.25 -2.92
CA VAL A 130 11.29 8.92 -2.69
C VAL A 130 11.82 9.63 -1.45
N GLY A 131 11.53 10.92 -1.27
CA GLY A 131 11.94 11.68 -0.09
C GLY A 131 11.37 11.10 1.20
N VAL A 132 10.07 10.76 1.23
CA VAL A 132 9.43 10.07 2.36
C VAL A 132 10.06 8.70 2.60
N SER A 133 10.35 7.93 1.53
CA SER A 133 10.99 6.61 1.67
C SER A 133 12.41 6.70 2.23
N VAL A 134 13.19 7.70 1.82
CA VAL A 134 14.54 7.93 2.33
C VAL A 134 14.50 8.43 3.77
N GLY A 135 13.59 9.35 4.09
CA GLY A 135 13.38 9.82 5.45
C GLY A 135 12.98 8.69 6.39
N TRP A 136 12.15 7.76 5.91
CA TRP A 136 11.80 6.56 6.65
C TRP A 136 13.01 5.68 6.93
N LEU A 137 13.84 5.40 5.93
CA LEU A 137 15.07 4.61 6.13
C LEU A 137 15.98 5.27 7.18
N GLY A 138 16.13 6.59 7.11
CA GLY A 138 16.87 7.37 8.11
C GLY A 138 16.30 7.25 9.52
N LEU A 139 14.98 7.32 9.65
CA LEU A 139 14.30 7.16 10.93
C LEU A 139 14.48 5.75 11.50
N ALA A 140 14.38 4.72 10.66
CA ALA A 140 14.64 3.33 11.07
C ALA A 140 16.07 3.15 11.61
N THR A 141 17.07 3.73 10.93
CA THR A 141 18.46 3.72 11.41
C THR A 141 18.65 4.50 12.71
N ALA A 142 17.98 5.64 12.86
CA ALA A 142 18.04 6.43 14.09
C ALA A 142 17.41 5.68 15.27
N MET A 143 16.22 5.10 15.08
CA MET A 143 15.54 4.27 16.08
C MET A 143 16.34 3.01 16.44
N SER A 144 17.04 2.41 15.48
CA SER A 144 17.96 1.29 15.74
C SER A 144 19.12 1.71 16.63
N THR A 145 19.67 2.90 16.38
CA THR A 145 20.77 3.46 17.18
C THR A 145 20.30 3.76 18.61
N LEU A 146 19.12 4.36 18.77
CA LEU A 146 18.52 4.61 20.08
C LEU A 146 18.19 3.32 20.82
N ALA A 147 17.67 2.29 20.15
CA ALA A 147 17.40 1.00 20.78
C ALA A 147 18.68 0.36 21.33
N ILE A 148 19.78 0.41 20.56
CA ILE A 148 21.09 -0.08 21.00
C ILE A 148 21.58 0.75 22.20
N ALA A 149 21.54 2.08 22.10
CA ALA A 149 21.94 2.96 23.19
C ALA A 149 21.13 2.71 24.47
N GLY A 150 19.81 2.52 24.37
CA GLY A 150 18.95 2.16 25.50
C GLY A 150 19.32 0.81 26.12
N ALA A 151 19.70 -0.18 25.31
CA ALA A 151 20.04 -1.51 25.79
C ALA A 151 21.47 -1.63 26.37
N THR A 152 22.42 -0.81 25.91
CA THR A 152 23.85 -0.95 26.25
C THR A 152 24.44 0.19 27.07
N ALA A 153 23.70 1.26 27.33
CA ALA A 153 24.25 2.39 28.09
C ALA A 153 24.40 2.07 29.58
N ASP A 154 25.57 2.37 30.14
CA ASP A 154 25.87 2.22 31.56
C ASP A 154 25.17 3.27 32.43
N GLY A 155 24.90 4.45 31.87
CA GLY A 155 24.29 5.58 32.56
C GLY A 155 22.77 5.64 32.38
N HIS A 156 22.03 5.72 33.49
CA HIS A 156 20.56 5.83 33.48
C HIS A 156 20.03 6.95 32.59
N ALA A 157 20.66 8.13 32.61
CA ALA A 157 20.22 9.29 31.81
C ALA A 157 20.23 9.00 30.30
N VAL A 158 21.25 8.30 29.80
CA VAL A 158 21.36 7.95 28.37
C VAL A 158 20.38 6.83 28.03
N ARG A 159 20.25 5.83 28.90
CA ARG A 159 19.33 4.70 28.73
C ARG A 159 17.87 5.12 28.67
N HIS A 160 17.39 5.83 29.69
CA HIS A 160 16.01 6.30 29.75
C HIS A 160 15.74 7.35 28.66
N GLY A 161 16.68 8.28 28.45
CA GLY A 161 16.57 9.29 27.39
C GLY A 161 16.44 8.69 25.99
N ALA A 162 17.09 7.54 25.73
CA ALA A 162 16.94 6.83 24.46
C ALA A 162 15.50 6.33 24.25
N TYR A 163 14.88 5.71 25.25
CA TYR A 163 13.49 5.23 25.15
C TYR A 163 12.47 6.37 25.04
N VAL A 164 12.68 7.48 25.78
CA VAL A 164 11.84 8.68 25.67
C VAL A 164 11.91 9.28 24.26
N LEU A 165 13.10 9.44 23.70
CA LEU A 165 13.27 9.95 22.33
C LEU A 165 12.66 9.02 21.29
N MET A 166 12.75 7.71 21.50
CA MET A 166 12.07 6.73 20.65
C MET A 166 10.56 6.93 20.68
N HIS A 167 9.97 7.11 21.86
CA HIS A 167 8.53 7.37 21.99
C HIS A 167 8.11 8.67 21.28
N VAL A 168 8.89 9.74 21.42
CA VAL A 168 8.66 11.02 20.72
C VAL A 168 8.74 10.87 19.21
N PHE A 169 9.76 10.17 18.69
CA PHE A 169 9.90 9.94 17.26
C PHE A 169 8.78 9.09 16.69
N ASP A 170 8.30 8.11 17.46
CA ASP A 170 7.19 7.27 17.05
C ASP A 170 5.94 8.12 16.83
N LEU A 171 5.57 8.92 17.83
CA LEU A 171 4.39 9.80 17.77
C LEU A 171 4.52 10.91 16.71
N ALA A 172 5.67 11.59 16.67
CA ALA A 172 5.82 12.82 15.87
C ALA A 172 6.20 12.57 14.41
N ILE A 173 6.95 11.50 14.12
CA ILE A 173 7.55 11.30 12.79
C ILE A 173 7.13 9.97 12.17
N VAL A 174 7.16 8.85 12.91
CA VAL A 174 6.83 7.53 12.35
C VAL A 174 5.37 7.51 11.90
N ILE A 175 4.43 7.91 12.77
CA ILE A 175 2.99 7.87 12.46
C ILE A 175 2.65 8.71 11.22
N PRO A 176 3.05 10.00 11.10
CA PRO A 176 2.78 10.78 9.90
C PRO A 176 3.47 10.21 8.65
N SER A 177 4.70 9.69 8.79
CA SER A 177 5.46 9.11 7.67
C SER A 177 4.77 7.88 7.09
N VAL A 178 4.18 7.04 7.94
CA VAL A 178 3.37 5.88 7.51
C VAL A 178 2.20 6.32 6.65
N ALA A 179 1.41 7.28 7.15
CA ALA A 179 0.28 7.82 6.40
C ALA A 179 0.73 8.40 5.05
N LEU A 180 1.81 9.20 5.04
CA LEU A 180 2.36 9.78 3.81
C LEU A 180 2.87 8.72 2.84
N ALA A 181 3.54 7.66 3.29
CA ALA A 181 4.03 6.62 2.39
C ALA A 181 2.90 5.81 1.76
N ILE A 182 1.84 5.51 2.52
CA ILE A 182 0.64 4.85 1.99
C ILE A 182 0.01 5.74 0.91
N ILE A 183 -0.22 7.03 1.21
CA ILE A 183 -0.82 7.98 0.27
C ILE A 183 0.04 8.13 -0.99
N THR A 184 1.33 8.44 -0.83
CA THR A 184 2.23 8.68 -1.96
C THR A 184 2.45 7.41 -2.79
N GLY A 185 2.59 6.25 -2.14
CA GLY A 185 2.71 4.94 -2.80
C GLY A 185 1.48 4.60 -3.63
N LEU A 186 0.29 4.94 -3.14
CA LEU A 186 -0.98 4.75 -3.83
C LEU A 186 -1.10 5.66 -5.06
N VAL A 187 -0.77 6.94 -4.90
CA VAL A 187 -0.78 7.92 -6.00
C VAL A 187 0.22 7.54 -7.10
N VAL A 188 1.44 7.14 -6.72
CA VAL A 188 2.46 6.72 -7.69
C VAL A 188 2.07 5.41 -8.38
N SER A 189 1.50 4.44 -7.66
CA SER A 189 1.09 3.16 -8.22
C SER A 189 -0.07 3.26 -9.21
N LEU A 190 -0.98 4.20 -8.99
CA LEU A 190 -2.15 4.42 -9.85
C LEU A 190 -1.90 5.43 -10.97
N GLY A 191 -1.08 6.45 -10.72
CA GLY A 191 -0.82 7.54 -11.66
C GLY A 191 0.28 7.26 -12.67
N THR A 192 1.09 6.20 -12.49
CA THR A 192 2.21 5.87 -13.37
C THR A 192 1.95 4.67 -14.27
N LYS A 193 2.75 4.55 -15.34
CA LYS A 193 2.69 3.44 -16.32
C LYS A 193 2.85 2.03 -15.73
N TRP A 194 3.28 1.96 -14.46
CA TRP A 194 3.62 0.73 -13.78
C TRP A 194 2.37 0.00 -13.31
N GLY A 195 1.37 0.68 -12.75
CA GLY A 195 0.14 0.06 -12.22
C GLY A 195 0.39 -0.83 -11.01
N LEU A 196 -0.39 -0.68 -9.94
CA LEU A 196 -0.23 -1.38 -8.65
C LEU A 196 -0.03 -2.90 -8.78
N VAL A 197 -0.73 -3.54 -9.72
CA VAL A 197 -0.80 -5.02 -9.83
C VAL A 197 0.02 -5.58 -10.99
N LYS A 198 0.72 -4.75 -11.78
CA LYS A 198 1.34 -5.20 -13.04
C LYS A 198 2.72 -5.81 -12.86
N HIS A 199 3.41 -5.48 -11.76
CA HIS A 199 4.76 -5.93 -11.47
C HIS A 199 4.85 -6.44 -10.03
N TRP A 200 5.40 -7.63 -9.84
CA TRP A 200 5.49 -8.28 -8.53
C TRP A 200 6.25 -7.42 -7.51
N TRP A 201 7.30 -6.72 -7.94
CA TRP A 201 8.08 -5.85 -7.07
C TRP A 201 7.28 -4.65 -6.52
N VAL A 202 6.29 -4.12 -7.27
CA VAL A 202 5.42 -3.03 -6.78
C VAL A 202 4.46 -3.57 -5.73
N LEU A 203 3.88 -4.74 -5.98
CA LEU A 203 2.97 -5.41 -5.05
C LEU A 203 3.70 -5.79 -3.75
N LEU A 204 4.92 -6.30 -3.86
CA LEU A 204 5.74 -6.66 -2.69
C LEU A 204 6.07 -5.43 -1.85
N LYS A 205 6.46 -4.31 -2.48
CA LYS A 205 6.71 -3.05 -1.74
C LYS A 205 5.46 -2.51 -1.07
N PHE A 206 4.31 -2.63 -1.73
CA PHE A 206 3.04 -2.23 -1.15
C PHE A 206 2.64 -3.13 0.04
N ALA A 207 2.87 -4.44 -0.08
CA ALA A 207 2.68 -5.37 1.02
C ALA A 207 3.62 -5.07 2.20
N ILE A 208 4.90 -4.79 1.92
CA ILE A 208 5.85 -4.35 2.95
C ILE A 208 5.35 -3.08 3.64
N SER A 209 4.90 -2.07 2.89
CA SER A 209 4.36 -0.83 3.48
C SER A 209 3.09 -1.02 4.32
N LEU A 210 2.37 -2.14 4.14
CA LEU A 210 1.20 -2.52 4.93
C LEU A 210 1.58 -3.35 6.17
N VAL A 211 2.62 -4.17 6.08
CA VAL A 211 3.12 -5.00 7.19
C VAL A 211 3.88 -4.17 8.21
N ILE A 212 4.63 -3.18 7.74
CA ILE A 212 5.39 -2.27 8.58
C ILE A 212 4.56 -1.64 9.71
N PRO A 213 3.37 -1.05 9.46
CA PRO A 213 2.55 -0.51 10.53
C PRO A 213 1.98 -1.55 11.50
N ILE A 214 1.82 -2.82 11.09
CA ILE A 214 1.45 -3.92 11.99
C ILE A 214 2.57 -4.18 13.00
N ILE A 215 3.81 -4.16 12.54
CA ILE A 215 4.97 -4.36 13.42
C ILE A 215 5.16 -3.15 14.33
N ALA A 216 4.89 -1.94 13.81
CA ALA A 216 5.01 -0.70 14.56
C ALA A 216 4.09 -0.68 15.79
N THR A 217 2.83 -1.12 15.70
CA THR A 217 1.91 -1.10 16.86
C THR A 217 2.43 -1.95 18.03
N VAL A 218 2.97 -3.13 17.74
CA VAL A 218 3.58 -4.00 18.75
C VAL A 218 4.84 -3.36 19.35
N GLN A 219 5.64 -2.73 18.49
CA GLN A 219 6.88 -2.07 18.87
C GLN A 219 6.65 -0.84 19.77
N SER A 220 5.64 -0.01 19.46
CA SER A 220 5.26 1.14 20.29
C SER A 220 4.96 0.71 21.73
N GLY A 221 4.24 -0.41 21.90
CA GLY A 221 3.96 -0.97 23.23
C GLY A 221 5.21 -1.40 23.99
N TRP A 222 6.21 -1.97 23.30
CA TRP A 222 7.49 -2.33 23.92
C TRP A 222 8.33 -1.11 24.31
N ILE A 223 8.32 -0.05 23.48
CA ILE A 223 9.02 1.20 23.78
C ILE A 223 8.46 1.83 25.04
N GLU A 224 7.13 1.90 25.17
CA GLU A 224 6.45 2.47 26.33
C GLU A 224 6.68 1.66 27.61
N GLU A 225 6.64 0.33 27.51
CA GLU A 225 6.96 -0.55 28.63
C GLU A 225 8.41 -0.35 29.10
N LEU A 226 9.35 -0.21 28.17
CA LEU A 226 10.75 0.06 28.51
C LEU A 226 10.96 1.47 29.06
N GLU A 227 10.26 2.47 28.53
CA GLU A 227 10.23 3.82 29.08
C GLU A 227 9.75 3.79 30.54
N HIS A 228 8.65 3.10 30.82
CA HIS A 228 8.08 2.99 32.17
C HIS A 228 9.02 2.23 33.13
N ARG A 229 9.58 1.09 32.71
CA ARG A 229 10.54 0.32 33.52
C ARG A 229 11.81 1.08 33.83
N THR A 230 12.25 1.93 32.90
CA THR A 230 13.46 2.73 33.06
C THR A 230 13.20 4.07 33.76
N LEU A 231 11.99 4.34 34.26
CA LEU A 231 11.76 5.46 35.19
C LEU A 231 12.50 5.24 36.52
N ASP A 232 12.63 3.97 36.94
CA ASP A 232 13.46 3.60 38.08
C ASP A 232 14.93 3.49 37.61
N PRO A 233 15.87 4.23 38.25
CA PRO A 233 17.30 4.06 38.01
C PRO A 233 17.81 2.62 38.15
N ALA A 234 17.20 1.82 39.03
CA ALA A 234 17.52 0.41 39.21
C ALA A 234 16.87 -0.52 38.18
N GLY A 235 15.91 -0.01 37.39
CA GLY A 235 15.22 -0.78 36.36
C GLY A 235 16.17 -1.23 35.26
N ASP A 236 16.14 -2.52 34.94
CA ASP A 236 16.92 -3.12 33.85
C ASP A 236 16.02 -3.34 32.62
N PRO A 237 16.41 -2.84 31.42
CA PRO A 237 15.70 -3.14 30.17
C PRO A 237 15.64 -4.65 29.86
N GLY A 238 16.59 -5.45 30.36
CA GLY A 238 16.56 -6.91 30.31
C GLY A 238 16.33 -7.50 28.90
N GLY A 239 15.65 -8.64 28.83
CA GLY A 239 15.39 -9.34 27.57
C GLY A 239 14.50 -8.55 26.58
N LEU A 240 13.64 -7.65 27.07
CA LEU A 240 12.77 -6.83 26.23
C LEU A 240 13.56 -5.78 25.45
N GLY A 241 14.58 -5.17 26.06
CA GLY A 241 15.50 -4.26 25.38
C GLY A 241 16.22 -4.93 24.22
N LEU A 242 16.69 -6.17 24.41
CA LEU A 242 17.33 -6.96 23.34
C LEU A 242 16.36 -7.31 22.21
N VAL A 243 15.12 -7.70 22.54
CA VAL A 243 14.07 -7.97 21.55
C VAL A 243 13.78 -6.71 20.72
N LEU A 244 13.71 -5.54 21.37
CA LEU A 244 13.51 -4.26 20.68
C LEU A 244 14.66 -3.96 19.71
N VAL A 245 15.92 -4.14 20.14
CA VAL A 245 17.10 -3.97 19.27
C VAL A 245 17.03 -4.88 18.05
N CYS A 246 16.80 -6.18 18.25
CA CYS A 246 16.69 -7.15 17.16
C CYS A 246 15.56 -6.78 16.19
N CYS A 247 14.41 -6.32 16.71
CA CYS A 247 13.28 -5.88 15.91
C CYS A 247 13.64 -4.64 15.06
N MET A 248 14.29 -3.63 15.64
CA MET A 248 14.72 -2.42 14.91
C MET A 248 15.75 -2.71 13.83
N LEU A 249 16.74 -3.56 14.13
CA LEU A 249 17.75 -3.95 13.16
C LEU A 249 17.13 -4.75 12.01
N GLY A 250 16.22 -5.68 12.32
CA GLY A 250 15.45 -6.42 11.32
C GLY A 250 14.61 -5.50 10.44
N TYR A 251 13.98 -4.48 11.05
CA TYR A 251 13.19 -3.47 10.34
C TYR A 251 14.05 -2.61 9.39
N THR A 252 15.18 -2.12 9.88
CA THR A 252 16.17 -1.39 9.07
C THR A 252 16.67 -2.24 7.90
N ALA A 253 16.99 -3.52 8.16
CA ALA A 253 17.41 -4.45 7.13
C ALA A 253 16.33 -4.71 6.07
N LEU A 254 15.05 -4.80 6.49
CA LEU A 254 13.92 -4.97 5.58
C LEU A 254 13.74 -3.74 4.66
N LEU A 255 13.88 -2.52 5.20
CA LEU A 255 13.82 -1.30 4.42
C LEU A 255 15.00 -1.18 3.44
N TRP A 256 16.21 -1.52 3.89
CA TRP A 256 17.37 -1.64 2.99
C TRP A 256 17.13 -2.64 1.86
N THR A 257 16.56 -3.79 2.18
CA THR A 257 16.17 -4.80 1.18
C THR A 257 15.17 -4.20 0.18
N ALA A 258 14.17 -3.43 0.65
CA ALA A 258 13.22 -2.76 -0.23
C ALA A 258 13.88 -1.71 -1.15
N VAL A 259 14.92 -1.00 -0.66
CA VAL A 259 15.74 -0.08 -1.45
C VAL A 259 16.55 -0.85 -2.50
N VAL A 260 17.25 -1.92 -2.11
CA VAL A 260 18.01 -2.78 -3.03
C VAL A 260 17.09 -3.34 -4.11
N LEU A 261 15.91 -3.84 -3.74
CA LEU A 261 14.91 -4.34 -4.68
C LEU A 261 14.41 -3.24 -5.64
N SER A 262 14.39 -1.98 -5.18
CA SER A 262 14.07 -0.80 -5.99
C SER A 262 15.09 -0.53 -7.09
N VAL A 263 16.37 -0.71 -6.77
CA VAL A 263 17.49 -0.42 -7.65
C VAL A 263 17.70 -1.58 -8.62
N VAL A 264 17.82 -2.80 -8.08
CA VAL A 264 18.13 -4.01 -8.83
C VAL A 264 16.96 -4.44 -9.73
N LYS A 265 15.72 -4.08 -9.37
CA LYS A 265 14.48 -4.44 -10.11
C LYS A 265 14.51 -5.87 -10.66
N PRO A 266 14.58 -6.90 -9.80
CA PRO A 266 14.55 -8.30 -10.25
C PRO A 266 13.21 -8.52 -10.96
N GLY A 267 13.26 -8.53 -12.30
CA GLY A 267 12.12 -8.20 -13.13
C GLY A 267 11.21 -9.38 -13.42
N GLY A 268 9.89 -9.15 -13.32
CA GLY A 268 8.84 -10.01 -13.88
C GLY A 268 7.48 -9.32 -13.87
N ARG A 269 6.74 -9.39 -14.99
CA ARG A 269 5.32 -8.97 -15.04
C ARG A 269 4.47 -9.99 -14.28
N THR A 270 3.56 -9.54 -13.43
CA THR A 270 2.57 -10.44 -12.80
C THR A 270 1.75 -11.16 -13.87
N ARG A 271 1.20 -12.34 -13.55
CA ARG A 271 0.25 -13.07 -14.43
C ARG A 271 -0.88 -12.15 -14.93
N TRP A 272 -1.32 -11.22 -14.09
CA TRP A 272 -2.34 -10.23 -14.42
C TRP A 272 -1.88 -9.12 -15.38
N GLY A 273 -0.59 -8.77 -15.39
CA GLY A 273 0.00 -7.87 -16.39
C GLY A 273 0.22 -8.53 -17.76
N ARG A 274 0.32 -9.87 -17.81
CA ARG A 274 0.37 -10.66 -19.04
C ARG A 274 -1.01 -10.84 -19.68
N ALA A 275 -2.05 -11.06 -18.88
CA ALA A 275 -3.44 -11.22 -19.35
C ALA A 275 -4.06 -9.96 -19.98
N GLY A 276 -3.43 -8.79 -19.85
CA GLY A 276 -3.85 -7.54 -20.50
C GLY A 276 -3.05 -7.15 -21.74
N ALA A 277 -2.04 -7.95 -22.12
CA ALA A 277 -1.45 -7.84 -23.45
C ALA A 277 -2.46 -8.45 -24.44
N PRO A 278 -2.75 -7.80 -25.58
CA PRO A 278 -3.58 -8.41 -26.60
C PRO A 278 -2.99 -9.77 -26.95
N ALA A 279 -3.78 -10.83 -26.78
CA ALA A 279 -3.45 -12.13 -27.33
C ALA A 279 -3.37 -11.98 -28.86
N GLY A 280 -2.20 -12.25 -29.43
CA GLY A 280 -2.00 -12.27 -30.87
C GLY A 280 -1.60 -10.93 -31.48
N ALA A 281 -0.31 -10.61 -31.42
CA ALA A 281 0.34 -10.16 -32.65
C ALA A 281 0.98 -11.42 -33.24
N PRO A 282 0.47 -11.98 -34.34
CA PRO A 282 1.21 -13.00 -35.08
C PRO A 282 2.57 -12.38 -35.41
N ALA A 283 3.64 -13.09 -35.09
CA ALA A 283 4.95 -12.76 -35.60
C ALA A 283 4.82 -12.63 -37.12
N ASP A 284 5.08 -11.44 -37.64
CA ASP A 284 5.03 -11.12 -39.05
C ASP A 284 6.10 -11.91 -39.79
N ARG A 285 5.81 -13.17 -40.13
CA ARG A 285 6.49 -13.92 -41.17
C ARG A 285 5.90 -13.49 -42.52
N ARG A 286 6.22 -12.27 -42.94
CA ARG A 286 6.10 -11.86 -44.35
C ARG A 286 7.36 -11.13 -44.80
N ALA A 287 8.45 -11.89 -44.87
CA ALA A 287 9.56 -11.61 -45.77
C ALA A 287 9.85 -12.91 -46.53
N GLY A 288 9.13 -13.13 -47.63
CA GLY A 288 9.18 -14.35 -48.41
C GLY A 288 8.07 -14.39 -49.46
N GLY A 289 7.90 -13.29 -50.21
CA GLY A 289 7.08 -13.29 -51.41
C GLY A 289 7.85 -13.87 -52.61
N PRO A 290 7.21 -14.62 -53.51
CA PRO A 290 7.88 -15.33 -54.58
C PRO A 290 8.41 -14.38 -55.66
N ALA A 291 9.59 -14.69 -56.20
CA ALA A 291 10.22 -13.97 -57.30
C ALA A 291 9.32 -13.99 -58.55
N ARG A 292 9.06 -12.81 -59.12
CA ARG A 292 8.41 -12.64 -60.42
C ARG A 292 9.47 -12.70 -61.54
N PRO A 293 9.36 -13.60 -62.54
CA PRO A 293 10.16 -13.54 -63.76
C PRO A 293 9.51 -12.61 -64.83
N PRO A 294 10.24 -12.29 -65.93
CA PRO A 294 10.35 -10.94 -66.48
C PRO A 294 9.37 -10.64 -67.63
N ALA A 295 9.22 -9.35 -67.97
CA ALA A 295 8.52 -8.90 -69.18
C ALA A 295 9.51 -8.37 -70.24
N PRO A 296 9.39 -8.77 -71.53
CA PRO A 296 10.28 -8.31 -72.59
C PRO A 296 9.70 -7.16 -73.44
N ALA A 297 10.65 -6.47 -74.09
CA ALA A 297 10.60 -5.73 -75.36
C ALA A 297 9.85 -4.38 -75.47
N GLY A 298 10.59 -3.38 -75.96
CA GLY A 298 10.03 -2.17 -76.55
C GLY A 298 11.01 -1.01 -76.69
N ARG A 299 12.01 -1.11 -77.57
CA ARG A 299 12.85 0.04 -77.98
C ARG A 299 12.67 0.33 -79.48
N ARG A 300 11.90 1.37 -79.78
CA ARG A 300 12.03 2.29 -80.94
C ARG A 300 12.11 3.66 -80.28
N LEU A 301 12.98 4.62 -80.59
CA LEU A 301 13.49 5.23 -81.82
C LEU A 301 14.94 5.70 -81.48
N SER A 302 15.90 5.99 -82.35
CA SER A 302 15.99 6.47 -83.74
C SER A 302 17.36 6.07 -84.29
#